data_AF-A0A1R1XTK1-F1
#
_entry.id   AF-A0A1R1XTK1-F1
#
_cell.length_a   1.000
_cell.length_b   1.000
_cell.length_c   1.000
_cell.angle_alpha   90.00
_cell.angle_beta   90.00
_cell.angle_gamma   90.00
#
_symmetry.space_group_name_H-M   'P 1'
#
loop_
_entity.id
_entity.type
_entity.pdbx_description
1 polymer ?
#
loop_
_entity_poly.entity_id
_entity_poly.type
_entity_poly.pdbx_seq_one_letter_code
_entity_poly.pdbx_strand_id
1 'polypeptide(L)'
;MGFIPRFTKLRDGLTIPTVGLGIYLITDKDAIKIGYRHTDTAAVYNNEEMLGEVVHEIISDESLGVKRNDVWITSKLPSDSHGYDNTIKVVHEV
;
A
#
# COMPACT_ATOMS: atom_id res chain seq x y z
N MET A 1 -14.47 4.52 -22.56
CA MET A 1 -14.32 3.16 -22.01
C MET A 1 -13.69 3.32 -20.63
N GLY A 2 -14.48 3.23 -19.56
CA GLY A 2 -13.97 3.43 -18.19
C GLY A 2 -13.17 2.21 -17.73
N PHE A 3 -12.09 2.42 -16.99
CA PHE A 3 -11.40 1.36 -16.28
C PHE A 3 -12.36 0.78 -15.23
N ILE A 4 -12.74 -0.49 -15.38
CA ILE A 4 -13.48 -1.23 -14.34
C ILE A 4 -12.43 -1.92 -13.48
N PRO A 5 -12.27 -1.53 -12.20
CA PRO A 5 -11.32 -2.18 -11.31
C PRO A 5 -11.67 -3.67 -11.19
N ARG A 6 -10.69 -4.54 -11.44
CA ARG A 6 -10.86 -5.99 -11.24
C ARG A 6 -10.32 -6.36 -9.86
N PHE A 7 -11.02 -7.27 -9.21
CA PHE A 7 -10.65 -7.81 -7.91
C PHE A 7 -10.55 -9.33 -7.98
N THR A 8 -9.64 -9.89 -7.20
CA THR A 8 -9.52 -11.34 -6.98
C THR A 8 -9.86 -11.66 -5.53
N LYS A 9 -10.63 -12.73 -5.32
CA LYS A 9 -10.92 -13.24 -3.97
C LYS A 9 -9.75 -14.06 -3.44
N LEU A 10 -9.27 -13.72 -2.25
CA LEU A 10 -8.24 -14.45 -1.52
C LEU A 10 -8.86 -15.61 -0.72
N ARG A 11 -8.03 -16.54 -0.25
CA ARG A 11 -8.48 -17.73 0.49
C ARG A 11 -9.11 -17.40 1.84
N ASP A 12 -8.75 -16.28 2.45
CA ASP A 12 -9.33 -15.75 3.68
C ASP A 12 -10.67 -15.03 3.45
N GLY A 13 -11.13 -14.93 2.20
CA GLY A 13 -12.39 -14.29 1.84
C GLY A 13 -12.28 -12.81 1.49
N LEU A 14 -11.13 -12.17 1.70
CA LEU A 14 -10.88 -10.78 1.31
C LEU A 14 -10.79 -10.66 -0.22
N THR A 15 -10.92 -9.43 -0.73
CA THR A 15 -10.77 -9.11 -2.15
C THR A 15 -9.65 -8.12 -2.36
N ILE A 16 -8.70 -8.46 -3.23
CA ILE A 16 -7.55 -7.62 -3.56
C ILE A 16 -7.67 -7.08 -4.99
N PRO A 17 -7.32 -5.80 -5.27
CA PRO A 17 -7.25 -5.31 -6.64
C PRO A 17 -6.18 -6.08 -7.43
N THR A 18 -6.53 -6.51 -8.65
CA THR A 18 -5.66 -7.40 -9.45
C THR A 18 -4.44 -6.71 -10.02
N VAL A 19 -4.40 -5.38 -10.03
CA VAL A 19 -3.28 -4.58 -10.50
C VAL A 19 -2.78 -3.76 -9.32
N GLY A 20 -1.51 -3.96 -8.96
CA GLY A 20 -0.82 -3.22 -7.91
C GLY A 20 0.36 -2.42 -8.46
N LEU A 21 0.65 -1.28 -7.83
CA LEU A 21 1.83 -0.47 -8.10
C LEU A 21 2.94 -0.85 -7.11
N GLY A 22 4.07 -1.35 -7.62
CA GLY A 22 5.28 -1.52 -6.82
C GLY A 22 6.04 -0.20 -6.72
N ILE A 23 6.49 0.18 -5.51
CA ILE A 23 7.11 1.49 -5.26
C ILE A 23 8.62 1.45 -5.01
N TYR A 24 9.29 0.32 -5.28
CA TYR A 24 10.73 0.22 -5.14
C TYR A 24 11.44 1.29 -5.98
N LEU A 25 12.36 2.04 -5.36
CA LEU A 25 13.12 3.16 -5.96
C LEU A 25 12.30 4.37 -6.42
N ILE A 26 10.99 4.43 -6.14
CA ILE A 26 10.21 5.64 -6.36
C ILE A 26 10.60 6.67 -5.31
N THR A 27 10.98 7.86 -5.79
CA THR A 27 11.30 9.04 -4.97
C THR A 27 10.33 10.19 -5.17
N ASP A 28 9.56 10.17 -6.26
CA ASP A 28 8.54 11.17 -6.56
C ASP A 28 7.16 10.69 -6.08
N LYS A 29 6.57 11.43 -5.14
CA LYS A 29 5.26 11.09 -4.56
C LYS A 29 4.12 11.15 -5.57
N ASP A 30 4.22 12.00 -6.60
CA ASP A 30 3.16 12.14 -7.60
C ASP A 30 3.06 10.89 -8.50
N ALA A 31 4.15 10.11 -8.60
CA ALA A 31 4.15 8.81 -9.27
C ALA A 31 3.28 7.76 -8.55
N ILE A 32 2.94 7.95 -7.27
CA ILE A 32 2.07 7.06 -6.48
C ILE A 32 0.60 7.48 -6.56
N LYS A 33 0.32 8.78 -6.80
CA LYS A 33 -1.05 9.32 -6.87
C LYS A 33 -1.84 8.91 -8.11
N ILE A 34 -1.20 8.22 -9.04
CA ILE A 34 -1.87 7.62 -10.18
C ILE A 34 -2.89 6.60 -9.65
N GLY A 35 -4.13 6.63 -10.15
CA GLY A 35 -5.36 6.06 -9.54
C GLY A 35 -5.44 4.55 -9.25
N TYR A 36 -4.33 3.90 -8.94
CA TYR A 36 -4.23 2.56 -8.37
C TYR A 36 -4.88 2.54 -6.99
N ARG A 37 -5.33 1.35 -6.61
CA ARG A 37 -5.96 1.05 -5.32
C ARG A 37 -5.23 -0.08 -4.59
N HIS A 38 -4.13 -0.55 -5.14
CA HIS A 38 -3.26 -1.55 -4.54
C HIS A 38 -1.81 -1.08 -4.71
N THR A 39 -1.10 -0.94 -3.61
CA THR A 39 0.32 -0.58 -3.56
C THR A 39 1.11 -1.70 -2.90
N ASP A 40 2.23 -2.07 -3.51
CA ASP A 40 3.20 -3.00 -2.98
C ASP A 40 4.46 -2.24 -2.55
N THR A 41 4.78 -2.33 -1.25
CA THR A 41 5.92 -1.71 -0.60
C THR A 41 6.67 -2.73 0.27
N ALA A 42 7.74 -2.31 0.93
CA ALA A 42 8.46 -3.07 1.94
C ALA A 42 9.22 -2.10 2.85
N ALA A 43 9.41 -2.48 4.11
CA ALA A 43 10.21 -1.68 5.06
C ALA A 43 11.62 -1.35 4.51
N VAL A 44 12.23 -2.31 3.82
CA VAL A 44 13.57 -2.14 3.22
C VAL A 44 13.61 -1.16 2.04
N TYR A 45 12.48 -0.70 1.52
CA TYR A 45 12.44 0.31 0.46
C TYR A 45 12.66 1.72 0.98
N ASN A 46 12.54 1.93 2.31
CA ASN A 46 12.78 3.22 2.98
C ASN A 46 11.94 4.39 2.40
N ASN A 47 10.74 4.11 1.90
CA ASN A 47 9.82 5.10 1.36
C ASN A 47 8.35 4.92 1.79
N GLU A 48 8.10 4.17 2.87
CA GLU A 48 6.76 3.97 3.42
C GLU A 48 6.17 5.23 4.06
N GLU A 49 6.99 6.12 4.62
CA GLU A 49 6.55 7.43 5.12
C GLU A 49 5.92 8.26 3.98
N MET A 50 6.61 8.33 2.84
CA MET A 50 6.12 9.01 1.64
C MET A 50 4.83 8.36 1.10
N LEU A 51 4.72 7.02 1.15
CA LEU A 51 3.46 6.34 0.83
C LEU A 51 2.34 6.73 1.81
N GLY A 52 2.64 6.79 3.11
CA GLY A 52 1.69 7.19 4.15
C GLY A 52 1.14 8.59 3.93
N GLU A 53 2.02 9.55 3.60
CA GLU A 53 1.64 10.91 3.22
C GLU A 53 0.71 10.92 1.99
N VAL A 54 1.05 10.19 0.93
CA VAL A 54 0.24 10.12 -0.28
C VAL A 54 -1.13 9.52 0.00
N VAL A 55 -1.20 8.44 0.78
CA VAL A 55 -2.47 7.82 1.16
C VAL A 55 -3.30 8.78 1.99
N HIS A 56 -2.69 9.50 2.94
CA HIS A 56 -3.35 10.51 3.74
C HIS A 56 -3.92 11.65 2.89
N GLU A 57 -3.13 12.18 1.94
CA GLU A 57 -3.58 13.20 0.99
C GLU A 57 -4.78 12.71 0.18
N ILE A 58 -4.73 11.48 -0.37
CA ILE A 58 -5.79 10.93 -1.21
C ILE A 58 -7.10 10.70 -0.44
N ILE A 59 -7.04 10.18 0.80
CA ILE A 59 -8.26 9.91 1.59
C ILE A 59 -8.83 11.18 2.23
N SER A 60 -8.04 12.25 2.35
CA SER A 60 -8.49 13.54 2.89
C SER A 60 -9.12 14.42 1.81
N ASP A 61 -8.82 14.19 0.54
CA ASP A 61 -9.47 14.87 -0.58
C ASP A 61 -10.84 14.25 -0.89
N GLU A 62 -11.90 14.88 -0.36
CA GLU A 62 -13.28 14.44 -0.58
C GLU A 62 -13.70 14.41 -2.05
N SER A 63 -13.05 15.20 -2.92
CA SER A 63 -13.37 15.23 -4.36
C SER A 63 -13.00 13.92 -5.06
N LEU A 64 -12.05 13.16 -4.49
CA LEU A 64 -11.65 11.84 -4.99
C LEU A 64 -12.59 10.73 -4.52
N GLY A 65 -13.33 10.95 -3.43
CA GLY A 65 -14.27 9.97 -2.87
C GLY A 65 -13.63 8.66 -2.42
N VAL A 66 -12.32 8.65 -2.14
CA VAL A 66 -11.56 7.45 -1.74
C VAL A 66 -11.54 7.32 -0.22
N LYS A 67 -11.89 6.14 0.29
CA LYS A 67 -11.80 5.79 1.71
C LYS A 67 -10.61 4.88 1.96
N ARG A 68 -10.17 4.78 3.22
CA ARG A 68 -9.10 3.83 3.60
C ARG A 68 -9.40 2.39 3.16
N ASN A 69 -10.66 1.95 3.24
CA ASN A 69 -11.07 0.61 2.83
C ASN A 69 -11.05 0.37 1.31
N ASP A 70 -10.88 1.43 0.51
CA ASP A 70 -10.72 1.34 -0.93
C ASP A 70 -9.25 1.15 -1.34
N VAL A 71 -8.30 1.23 -0.39
CA VAL A 71 -6.86 1.13 -0.63
C VAL A 71 -6.31 -0.16 -0.02
N TRP A 72 -5.62 -0.95 -0.83
CA TRP A 72 -4.87 -2.12 -0.41
C TRP A 72 -3.38 -1.79 -0.34
N ILE A 73 -2.74 -1.99 0.80
CA ILE A 73 -1.30 -1.77 0.98
C ILE A 73 -0.69 -3.09 1.43
N THR A 74 0.33 -3.54 0.71
CA THR A 74 1.10 -4.73 1.05
C THR A 74 2.50 -4.27 1.45
N SER A 75 2.95 -4.61 2.67
CA SER A 75 4.33 -4.42 3.11
C SER A 75 4.99 -5.77 3.38
N LYS A 76 6.32 -5.76 3.57
CA LYS A 76 7.15 -6.96 3.72
C LYS A 76 8.14 -6.76 4.86
N LEU A 77 8.26 -7.77 5.71
CA LEU A 77 9.22 -7.80 6.82
C LEU A 77 10.67 -7.84 6.28
N PRO A 78 11.60 -7.08 6.88
CA PRO A 78 13.03 -7.25 6.65
C PRO A 78 13.51 -8.63 7.11
N SER A 79 14.52 -9.18 6.44
CA SER A 79 15.02 -10.54 6.73
C SER A 79 15.68 -10.69 8.10
N ASP A 80 16.26 -9.62 8.65
CA ASP A 80 16.87 -9.57 9.98
C ASP A 80 15.84 -9.44 11.12
N SER A 81 14.57 -9.23 10.77
CA SER A 81 13.46 -8.96 11.70
C SER A 81 12.59 -10.19 11.97
N HIS A 82 13.01 -11.36 11.48
CA HIS A 82 12.32 -12.62 11.77
C HIS A 82 12.40 -13.00 13.26
N GLY A 83 11.40 -13.75 13.72
CA GLY A 83 11.21 -14.13 15.13
C GLY A 83 10.05 -13.35 15.76
N TYR A 84 9.34 -13.98 16.70
CA TYR A 84 8.06 -13.47 17.21
C TYR A 84 8.15 -12.02 17.71
N ASP A 85 9.03 -11.75 18.68
CA ASP A 85 9.15 -10.41 19.28
C ASP A 85 9.68 -9.37 18.28
N ASN A 86 10.68 -9.73 17.47
CA ASN A 86 11.26 -8.84 16.46
C ASN A 86 10.23 -8.48 15.38
N THR A 87 9.44 -9.45 14.93
CA THR A 87 8.40 -9.24 13.93
C THR A 87 7.32 -8.29 14.46
N ILE A 88 6.84 -8.51 15.69
CA ILE A 88 5.86 -7.60 16.32
C ILE A 88 6.43 -6.19 16.44
N LYS A 89 7.67 -6.06 16.92
CA LYS A 89 8.33 -4.76 17.06
C LYS A 89 8.36 -4.01 15.73
N VAL A 90 8.86 -4.64 14.67
CA VAL A 90 9.01 -3.97 13.37
C VAL A 90 7.66 -3.62 12.75
N VAL A 91 6.63 -4.48 12.85
CA VAL A 91 5.28 -4.16 12.35
C VAL A 91 4.69 -2.89 12.97
N HIS A 92 5.11 -2.52 14.19
CA HIS A 92 4.65 -1.31 14.87
C HIS A 92 5.55 -0.09 14.67
N GLU A 93 6.73 -0.25 14.07
CA GLU A 93 7.69 0.84 13.82
C GLU A 93 7.55 1.46 12.43
N VAL A 94 6.98 0.72 11.47
CA VAL A 94 6.72 1.16 10.09
C VAL A 94 5.34 1.78 9.90
#